data_AF-A0A6G1IZY9-F1
#
_entry.id   AF-A0A6G1IZY9-F1
#
_cell.length_a   1.000
_cell.length_b   1.000
_cell.length_c   1.000
_cell.angle_alpha   90.00
_cell.angle_beta   90.00
_cell.angle_gamma   90.00
#
_symmetry.space_group_name_H-M   'P 1'
#
loop_
_entity.id
_entity.type
_entity.pdbx_description
1 polymer ?
#
loop_
_entity_poly.entity_id
_entity_poly.type
_entity_poly.pdbx_seq_one_letter_code
_entity_poly.pdbx_strand_id
1 'polypeptide(L)'
;MTKMAPSTAFKGKGKIDNEGKLIGKLVEPYEAFSNAQEDAVLKNPLRFADVLNKRGTVVFVHPIETVKPPNLKISPCMATSSFILTVTLVIIDFTTDTARTILSLVLTCSFIKWISSHNGGTFPFIAGRTLPLTPMIKKNNDGKTLIDILSSTNIYFDTAISYLAQWLLVKDLGLPASHVLLAADFSFSMVGGESYKLGSTSTVYSKVFSDTELEGIQREVSLALFPRLRKSLRTPFRNSVRHVEKP
;
A
#
# COMPACT_ATOMS: atom_id res chain seq x y z
N MET A 1 -4.06 -30.33 40.98
CA MET A 1 -2.67 -30.67 40.62
C MET A 1 -2.72 -31.65 39.45
N THR A 2 -2.43 -31.18 38.24
CA THR A 2 -2.30 -32.04 37.06
C THR A 2 -1.14 -31.51 36.23
N LYS A 3 -0.07 -32.30 36.13
CA LYS A 3 1.16 -31.99 35.38
C LYS A 3 0.85 -31.99 33.88
N MET A 4 1.20 -30.91 33.17
CA MET A 4 1.31 -30.92 31.71
C MET A 4 2.75 -31.24 31.30
N ALA A 5 2.89 -32.19 30.38
CA ALA A 5 4.15 -32.57 29.74
C ALA A 5 4.57 -31.53 28.66
N PRO A 6 5.87 -31.37 28.37
CA PRO A 6 6.38 -30.34 27.47
C PRO A 6 6.55 -30.85 26.03
N SER A 7 6.07 -30.12 25.02
CA SER A 7 6.56 -30.18 23.64
C SER A 7 5.92 -29.03 22.84
N THR A 8 6.56 -28.26 21.96
CA THR A 8 7.80 -28.44 21.20
C THR A 8 8.51 -27.09 20.97
N ALA A 9 9.84 -27.15 20.96
CA ALA A 9 10.82 -26.08 21.04
C ALA A 9 10.84 -25.08 19.86
N PHE A 10 11.05 -23.81 20.20
CA PHE A 10 11.79 -22.85 19.39
C PHE A 10 13.17 -23.41 19.05
N LYS A 11 13.47 -23.65 17.78
CA LYS A 11 14.85 -23.85 17.32
C LYS A 11 15.53 -22.50 17.10
N GLY A 12 15.87 -21.84 18.19
CA GLY A 12 16.75 -20.67 18.22
C GLY A 12 17.48 -20.64 19.55
N LYS A 13 18.79 -20.95 19.56
CA LYS A 13 19.61 -20.93 20.78
C LYS A 13 19.98 -19.47 21.13
N GLY A 14 19.02 -18.70 21.63
CA GLY A 14 19.32 -17.49 22.40
C GLY A 14 19.58 -17.91 23.85
N LYS A 15 20.76 -17.65 24.39
CA LYS A 15 21.01 -17.78 25.84
C LYS A 15 20.68 -16.45 26.50
N ILE A 16 20.11 -16.48 27.69
CA ILE A 16 19.88 -15.28 28.51
C ILE A 16 20.90 -15.34 29.63
N ASP A 17 21.60 -14.25 29.95
CA ASP A 17 22.49 -14.21 31.11
C ASP A 17 21.70 -14.13 32.43
N ASN A 18 22.43 -14.22 33.54
CA ASN A 18 21.89 -14.17 34.89
C ASN A 18 21.30 -12.80 35.26
N GLU A 19 21.42 -11.79 34.39
CA GLU A 19 20.82 -10.45 34.54
C GLU A 19 19.60 -10.25 33.64
N GLY A 20 19.18 -11.28 32.90
CA GLY A 20 18.00 -11.23 32.03
C GLY A 20 18.25 -10.64 30.65
N LYS A 21 19.51 -10.43 30.23
CA LYS A 21 19.84 -9.90 28.91
C LYS A 21 19.99 -11.03 27.89
N LEU A 22 19.34 -10.85 26.75
CA LEU A 22 19.42 -11.78 25.61
C LEU A 22 20.82 -11.73 24.99
N ILE A 23 21.50 -12.88 24.98
CA ILE A 23 22.79 -13.09 24.33
C ILE A 23 22.63 -14.11 23.20
N GLY A 24 22.59 -13.61 21.96
CA GLY A 24 22.50 -14.41 20.74
C GLY A 24 21.95 -13.59 19.58
N LYS A 25 22.42 -13.86 18.35
CA LYS A 25 21.91 -13.21 17.13
C LYS A 25 20.46 -13.65 16.88
N LEU A 26 19.56 -12.67 16.79
CA LEU A 26 18.25 -12.84 16.18
C LEU A 26 18.45 -13.30 14.73
N VAL A 27 17.92 -14.46 14.39
CA VAL A 27 17.81 -14.92 13.00
C VAL A 27 16.51 -14.34 12.46
N GLU A 28 16.61 -13.55 11.38
CA GLU A 28 15.49 -12.92 10.68
C GLU A 28 14.47 -13.98 10.20
N PRO A 29 13.15 -13.71 10.19
CA PRO A 29 12.12 -14.71 9.92
C PRO A 29 11.90 -15.03 8.43
N TYR A 30 12.79 -14.60 7.54
CA TYR A 30 12.53 -14.57 6.09
C TYR A 30 12.98 -15.83 5.33
N GLU A 31 12.83 -17.01 5.91
CA GLU A 31 13.11 -18.28 5.23
C GLU A 31 11.90 -19.22 5.25
N ALA A 32 10.89 -18.92 4.44
CA ALA A 32 9.99 -19.92 3.86
C ALA A 32 9.04 -19.25 2.88
N PHE A 33 9.37 -19.23 1.58
CA PHE A 33 8.46 -19.36 0.43
C PHE A 33 9.35 -19.25 -0.83
N SER A 34 9.78 -20.39 -1.39
CA SER A 34 10.63 -20.42 -2.58
C SER A 34 9.87 -20.97 -3.79
N ASN A 35 9.37 -20.07 -4.64
CA ASN A 35 9.18 -20.36 -6.06
C ASN A 35 10.35 -19.72 -6.81
N ALA A 36 11.07 -20.53 -7.61
CA ALA A 36 12.36 -20.16 -8.20
C ALA A 36 12.33 -18.93 -9.15
N GLN A 37 11.15 -18.43 -9.54
CA GLN A 37 10.99 -17.19 -10.31
C GLN A 37 10.81 -15.93 -9.44
N GLU A 38 10.23 -16.04 -8.23
CA GLU A 38 10.13 -14.92 -7.27
C GLU A 38 11.51 -14.59 -6.67
N ASP A 39 12.36 -15.61 -6.54
CA ASP A 39 13.68 -15.55 -5.94
C ASP A 39 14.67 -14.62 -6.69
N ALA A 40 14.55 -14.44 -7.99
CA ALA A 40 15.53 -13.63 -8.74
C ALA A 40 15.28 -12.12 -8.64
N VAL A 41 14.03 -11.70 -8.47
CA VAL A 41 13.63 -10.29 -8.36
C VAL A 41 13.70 -9.82 -6.90
N LEU A 42 13.32 -10.68 -5.95
CA LEU A 42 13.31 -10.37 -4.52
C LEU A 42 14.69 -10.46 -3.86
N LYS A 43 15.67 -11.17 -4.44
CA LYS A 43 17.04 -11.22 -3.91
C LYS A 43 17.83 -9.92 -4.09
N ASN A 44 17.35 -8.99 -4.92
CA ASN A 44 17.95 -7.66 -5.02
C ASN A 44 16.89 -6.59 -5.36
N PRO A 45 16.03 -6.23 -4.39
CA PRO A 45 14.88 -5.36 -4.61
C PRO A 45 15.29 -3.95 -5.10
N LEU A 46 16.50 -3.51 -4.75
CA LEU A 46 17.08 -2.26 -5.24
C LEU A 46 17.38 -2.32 -6.74
N ARG A 47 17.88 -3.45 -7.25
CA ARG A 47 18.12 -3.61 -8.69
C ARG A 47 16.83 -3.62 -9.51
N PHE A 48 15.77 -4.23 -8.99
CA PHE A 48 14.46 -4.20 -9.63
C PHE A 48 13.89 -2.77 -9.65
N ALA A 49 13.96 -2.09 -8.51
CA ALA A 49 13.60 -0.69 -8.36
C ALA A 49 14.34 0.21 -9.37
N ASP A 50 15.65 0.05 -9.51
CA ASP A 50 16.47 0.80 -10.47
C ASP A 50 16.00 0.60 -11.92
N VAL A 51 15.64 -0.62 -12.30
CA VAL A 51 15.14 -0.91 -13.65
C VAL A 51 13.80 -0.22 -13.90
N LEU A 52 12.89 -0.25 -12.93
CA LEU A 52 11.60 0.43 -13.04
C LEU A 52 11.75 1.95 -13.14
N ASN A 53 12.65 2.52 -12.32
CA ASN A 53 12.96 3.94 -12.34
C ASN A 53 13.56 4.36 -13.68
N LYS A 54 14.56 3.62 -14.19
CA LYS A 54 15.19 3.88 -15.50
C LYS A 54 14.19 3.83 -16.65
N ARG A 55 13.13 3.04 -16.53
CA ARG A 55 12.05 2.94 -17.53
C ARG A 55 10.96 4.01 -17.34
N GLY A 56 11.04 4.84 -16.31
CA GLY A 56 10.02 5.83 -15.97
C GLY A 56 8.68 5.19 -15.61
N THR A 57 8.72 3.99 -15.01
CA THR A 57 7.52 3.19 -14.73
C THR A 57 6.76 3.76 -13.53
N VAL A 58 5.44 3.73 -13.63
CA VAL A 58 4.52 3.95 -12.50
C VAL A 58 4.04 2.60 -12.01
N VAL A 59 4.17 2.36 -10.72
CA VAL A 59 3.84 1.10 -10.08
C VAL A 59 2.64 1.32 -9.16
N PHE A 60 1.60 0.53 -9.35
CA PHE A 60 0.45 0.53 -8.45
C PHE A 60 0.64 -0.57 -7.40
N VAL A 61 0.52 -0.19 -6.13
CA VAL A 61 0.62 -1.09 -4.99
C VAL A 61 -0.77 -1.31 -4.45
N HIS A 62 -1.24 -2.55 -4.58
CA HIS A 62 -2.51 -3.01 -4.07
C HIS A 62 -2.28 -4.09 -3.00
N PRO A 63 -2.95 -4.02 -1.85
CA PRO A 63 -2.84 -5.06 -0.84
C PRO A 63 -3.42 -6.37 -1.36
N ILE A 64 -2.94 -7.49 -0.84
CA ILE A 64 -3.52 -8.80 -1.05
C ILE A 64 -3.72 -9.48 0.30
N GLU A 65 -4.45 -10.58 0.33
CA GLU A 65 -4.59 -11.40 1.53
C GLU A 65 -3.22 -11.64 2.19
N THR A 66 -3.11 -11.17 3.43
CA THR A 66 -1.97 -11.44 4.29
C THR A 66 -1.93 -12.93 4.60
N VAL A 67 -0.72 -13.48 4.74
CA VAL A 67 -0.54 -14.88 5.16
C VAL A 67 -1.23 -15.04 6.51
N LYS A 68 -2.32 -15.82 6.55
CA LYS A 68 -3.00 -16.17 7.80
C LYS A 68 -1.96 -16.76 8.77
N PRO A 69 -1.87 -16.30 10.02
CA PRO A 69 -0.97 -16.91 10.98
C PRO A 69 -1.26 -18.41 11.06
N PRO A 70 -0.26 -19.30 10.93
CA PRO A 70 -0.48 -20.74 10.71
C PRO A 70 -1.21 -21.47 11.86
N ASN A 71 -1.65 -20.77 12.91
CA ASN A 71 -2.34 -21.33 14.07
C ASN A 71 -3.45 -20.43 14.63
N LEU A 72 -4.03 -19.52 13.82
CA LEU A 72 -5.15 -18.71 14.28
C LEU A 72 -6.39 -19.59 14.50
N LYS A 73 -6.55 -20.12 15.72
CA LYS A 73 -7.76 -20.84 16.15
C LYS A 73 -8.89 -19.83 16.30
N ILE A 74 -9.78 -19.81 15.32
CA ILE A 74 -10.98 -18.98 15.36
C ILE A 74 -11.89 -19.52 16.48
N SER A 75 -12.20 -18.67 17.47
CA SER A 75 -13.10 -19.00 18.58
C SER A 75 -14.47 -19.45 18.06
N PRO A 76 -15.18 -20.38 18.72
CA PRO A 76 -16.53 -20.79 18.33
C PRO A 76 -17.55 -19.64 18.27
N CYS A 77 -17.34 -18.51 18.97
CA CYS A 77 -18.20 -17.33 18.83
C CYS A 77 -18.06 -16.64 17.46
N MET A 78 -16.96 -16.91 16.76
CA MET A 78 -16.69 -16.47 15.40
C MET A 78 -17.03 -17.58 14.40
N ALA A 79 -17.67 -18.70 14.76
CA ALA A 79 -17.98 -19.83 13.85
C ALA A 79 -19.03 -19.51 12.76
N THR A 80 -19.63 -18.32 12.78
CA THR A 80 -20.38 -17.72 11.66
C THR A 80 -19.42 -17.09 10.62
N SER A 81 -18.22 -17.66 10.47
CA SER A 81 -16.90 -16.99 10.40
C SER A 81 -16.47 -16.37 9.09
N SER A 82 -17.00 -16.83 7.95
CA SER A 82 -16.37 -16.50 6.67
C SER A 82 -16.52 -15.01 6.36
N PHE A 83 -17.68 -14.43 6.63
CA PHE A 83 -17.91 -13.01 6.39
C PHE A 83 -17.13 -12.12 7.35
N ILE A 84 -17.15 -12.39 8.66
CA ILE A 84 -16.41 -11.58 9.65
C ILE A 84 -14.90 -11.64 9.40
N LEU A 85 -14.37 -12.83 9.11
CA LEU A 85 -12.95 -12.98 8.79
C LEU A 85 -12.59 -12.25 7.49
N THR A 86 -13.40 -12.37 6.43
CA THR A 86 -13.19 -11.64 5.17
C THR A 86 -13.30 -10.12 5.38
N VAL A 87 -14.23 -9.65 6.19
CA VAL A 87 -14.39 -8.22 6.51
C VAL A 87 -13.20 -7.70 7.31
N THR A 88 -12.72 -8.43 8.32
CA THR A 88 -11.52 -8.03 9.07
C THR A 88 -10.29 -7.98 8.16
N LEU A 89 -10.09 -8.95 7.28
CA LEU A 89 -8.98 -8.97 6.34
C LEU A 89 -9.03 -7.79 5.36
N VAL A 90 -10.19 -7.54 4.75
CA VAL A 90 -10.34 -6.47 3.74
C VAL A 90 -10.31 -5.08 4.37
N ILE A 91 -10.88 -4.89 5.56
CA ILE A 91 -10.96 -3.56 6.19
C ILE A 91 -9.66 -3.19 6.94
N ILE A 92 -9.08 -4.13 7.68
CA ILE A 92 -7.95 -3.84 8.58
C ILE A 92 -6.62 -4.27 7.96
N ASP A 93 -6.52 -5.50 7.48
CA ASP A 93 -5.23 -6.03 7.05
C ASP A 93 -4.77 -5.37 5.76
N PHE A 94 -5.67 -5.18 4.78
CA PHE A 94 -5.33 -4.54 3.52
C PHE A 94 -4.83 -3.11 3.71
N THR A 95 -5.56 -2.32 4.51
CA THR A 95 -5.20 -0.92 4.78
C THR A 95 -3.91 -0.82 5.60
N THR A 96 -3.66 -1.77 6.51
CA THR A 96 -2.42 -1.84 7.28
C THR A 96 -1.23 -2.31 6.44
N ASP A 97 -1.45 -3.22 5.49
CA ASP A 97 -0.41 -3.71 4.59
C ASP A 97 0.02 -2.66 3.57
N THR A 98 -0.93 -1.88 3.04
CA THR A 98 -0.62 -0.67 2.27
C THR A 98 0.25 0.29 3.09
N ALA A 99 -0.12 0.54 4.34
CA ALA A 99 0.64 1.45 5.20
C ALA A 99 2.06 0.97 5.50
N ARG A 100 2.22 -0.33 5.77
CA ARG A 100 3.52 -0.98 5.92
C ARG A 100 4.35 -0.81 4.65
N THR A 101 3.74 -1.04 3.49
CA THR A 101 4.42 -0.91 2.21
C THR A 101 4.89 0.52 1.96
N ILE A 102 4.05 1.54 2.19
CA ILE A 102 4.46 2.94 2.06
C ILE A 102 5.69 3.23 2.94
N LEU A 103 5.67 2.81 4.20
CA LEU A 103 6.81 3.02 5.09
C LEU A 103 8.07 2.29 4.60
N SER A 104 7.94 1.05 4.14
CA SER A 104 9.06 0.31 3.55
C SER A 104 9.63 1.01 2.31
N LEU A 105 8.77 1.54 1.43
CA LEU A 105 9.20 2.28 0.24
C LEU A 105 9.91 3.58 0.60
N VAL A 106 9.39 4.34 1.56
CA VAL A 106 10.04 5.57 2.08
C VAL A 106 11.43 5.24 2.63
N LEU A 107 11.60 4.09 3.27
CA LEU A 107 12.88 3.69 3.84
C LEU A 107 13.87 3.10 2.81
N THR A 108 13.42 2.67 1.62
CA THR A 108 14.25 1.87 0.71
C THR A 108 14.29 2.36 -0.75
N CYS A 109 13.20 2.89 -1.32
CA CYS A 109 13.10 3.18 -2.76
C CYS A 109 12.04 4.25 -3.13
N SER A 110 12.11 5.42 -2.50
CA SER A 110 11.21 6.56 -2.76
C SER A 110 11.37 7.22 -4.16
N PHE A 111 12.38 6.83 -4.92
CA PHE A 111 12.72 7.41 -6.22
C PHE A 111 11.84 6.90 -7.38
N ILE A 112 10.98 5.89 -7.17
CA ILE A 112 10.04 5.37 -8.18
C ILE A 112 8.65 5.96 -7.99
N LYS A 113 7.89 6.08 -9.09
CA LYS A 113 6.47 6.45 -9.08
C LYS A 113 5.61 5.33 -8.55
N TRP A 114 5.11 5.48 -7.33
CA TRP A 114 4.23 4.55 -6.64
C TRP A 114 2.85 5.16 -6.48
N ILE A 115 1.81 4.42 -6.87
CA ILE A 115 0.43 4.72 -6.50
C ILE A 115 0.05 3.77 -5.37
N SER A 116 -0.34 4.32 -4.22
CA SER A 116 -0.77 3.55 -3.05
C SER A 116 -2.28 3.49 -2.99
N SER A 117 -2.81 2.28 -2.80
CA SER A 117 -4.24 2.03 -2.77
C SER A 117 -4.93 2.64 -1.57
N HIS A 118 -6.23 2.90 -1.71
CA HIS A 118 -7.16 3.21 -0.62
C HIS A 118 -6.72 4.39 0.24
N ASN A 119 -6.30 5.47 -0.42
CA ASN A 119 -5.79 6.67 0.23
C ASN A 119 -4.61 6.42 1.20
N GLY A 120 -3.77 5.46 0.85
CA GLY A 120 -2.62 5.03 1.65
C GLY A 120 -2.97 4.14 2.84
N GLY A 121 -4.18 3.58 2.87
CA GLY A 121 -4.62 2.66 3.93
C GLY A 121 -4.62 3.32 5.30
N THR A 122 -3.94 2.73 6.30
CA THR A 122 -3.85 3.34 7.64
C THR A 122 -2.70 4.33 7.79
N PHE A 123 -1.85 4.51 6.75
CA PHE A 123 -0.63 5.31 6.83
C PHE A 123 -0.87 6.73 7.34
N PRO A 124 -1.86 7.51 6.84
CA PRO A 124 -2.04 8.88 7.28
C PRO A 124 -2.28 9.02 8.80
N PHE A 125 -2.93 8.03 9.42
CA PHE A 125 -3.22 8.02 10.85
C PHE A 125 -1.99 7.67 11.71
N ILE A 126 -1.06 6.88 11.16
CA ILE A 126 0.12 6.39 11.90
C ILE A 126 1.43 7.08 11.50
N ALA A 127 1.41 7.95 10.49
CA ALA A 127 2.61 8.62 9.97
C ALA A 127 3.36 9.42 11.06
N GLY A 128 2.65 10.04 12.01
CA GLY A 128 3.31 10.72 13.16
C GLY A 128 4.17 9.78 14.01
N ARG A 129 3.89 8.47 14.01
CA ARG A 129 4.70 7.47 14.73
C ARG A 129 6.06 7.22 14.07
N THR A 130 6.28 7.68 12.84
CA THR A 130 7.56 7.54 12.15
C THR A 130 8.55 8.66 12.52
N LEU A 131 8.18 9.62 13.37
CA LEU A 131 9.07 10.70 13.82
C LEU A 131 10.43 10.20 14.33
N PRO A 132 10.51 9.14 15.18
CA PRO A 132 11.79 8.58 15.61
C PRO A 132 12.65 8.01 14.47
N LEU A 133 12.04 7.69 13.32
CA LEU A 133 12.73 7.17 12.13
C LEU A 133 13.28 8.30 11.23
N THR A 134 13.00 9.57 11.54
CA THR A 134 13.44 10.72 10.72
C THR A 134 14.93 10.70 10.37
N PRO A 135 15.87 10.39 11.29
CA PRO A 135 17.29 10.30 10.93
C PRO A 135 17.58 9.23 9.87
N MET A 136 16.90 8.08 9.96
CA MET A 136 17.02 7.00 8.99
C MET A 136 16.41 7.38 7.64
N ILE A 137 15.22 8.00 7.65
CA ILE A 137 14.56 8.49 6.44
C ILE A 137 15.47 9.49 5.72
N LYS A 138 16.00 10.50 6.42
CA LYS A 138 16.94 11.47 5.84
C LYS A 138 18.18 10.81 5.25
N LYS A 139 18.78 9.88 6.00
CA LYS A 139 19.98 9.15 5.55
C LYS A 139 19.74 8.39 4.24
N ASN A 140 18.56 7.79 4.08
CA ASN A 140 18.24 6.95 2.93
C ASN A 140 17.65 7.73 1.73
N ASN A 141 17.33 9.02 1.91
CA ASN A 141 16.63 9.83 0.90
C ASN A 141 17.30 11.20 0.68
N ASP A 142 18.63 11.23 0.61
CA ASP A 142 19.40 12.45 0.29
C ASP A 142 19.06 13.66 1.19
N GLY A 143 18.81 13.40 2.48
CA GLY A 143 18.49 14.42 3.48
C GLY A 143 17.00 14.80 3.56
N LYS A 144 16.14 14.25 2.69
CA LYS A 144 14.70 14.54 2.68
C LYS A 144 13.98 13.94 3.90
N THR A 145 13.09 14.73 4.50
CA THR A 145 12.14 14.27 5.53
C THR A 145 11.00 13.46 4.91
N LEU A 146 10.16 12.84 5.74
CA LEU A 146 8.92 12.23 5.25
C LEU A 146 8.01 13.24 4.53
N ILE A 147 7.90 14.46 5.05
CA ILE A 147 7.08 15.51 4.42
C ILE A 147 7.70 15.93 3.09
N ASP A 148 9.01 16.14 3.02
CA ASP A 148 9.71 16.43 1.76
C ASP A 148 9.48 15.29 0.76
N ILE A 149 9.47 14.04 1.25
CA ILE A 149 9.17 12.89 0.42
C ILE A 149 7.72 13.00 -0.09
N LEU A 150 6.71 13.04 0.75
CA LEU A 150 5.31 13.06 0.30
C LEU A 150 4.96 14.29 -0.55
N SER A 151 5.62 15.44 -0.31
CA SER A 151 5.39 16.69 -1.04
C SER A 151 6.13 16.81 -2.38
N SER A 152 7.30 16.16 -2.52
CA SER A 152 8.16 16.29 -3.70
C SER A 152 8.39 14.98 -4.45
N THR A 153 7.97 13.83 -3.88
CA THR A 153 8.34 12.52 -4.41
C THR A 153 7.23 11.88 -5.18
N ASN A 154 7.67 10.88 -5.92
CA ASN A 154 6.95 9.98 -6.76
C ASN A 154 5.88 9.13 -6.03
N ILE A 155 5.39 9.51 -4.84
CA ILE A 155 4.32 8.80 -4.14
C ILE A 155 2.98 9.50 -4.41
N TYR A 156 2.03 8.71 -4.87
CA TYR A 156 0.67 9.09 -5.24
C TYR A 156 -0.32 8.25 -4.44
N PHE A 157 -1.46 8.83 -4.04
CA PHE A 157 -2.55 8.12 -3.38
C PHE A 157 -3.77 8.07 -4.30
N ASP A 158 -4.45 6.93 -4.32
CA ASP A 158 -5.74 6.85 -4.98
C ASP A 158 -6.90 7.23 -4.05
N THR A 159 -8.08 7.47 -4.62
CA THR A 159 -9.28 7.79 -3.85
C THR A 159 -10.16 6.58 -3.52
N ALA A 160 -9.81 5.37 -3.95
CA ALA A 160 -10.74 4.25 -3.91
C ALA A 160 -11.14 3.89 -2.47
N ILE A 161 -12.46 3.76 -2.21
CA ILE A 161 -13.01 3.41 -0.89
C ILE A 161 -12.46 4.32 0.25
N SER A 162 -12.04 5.54 -0.09
CA SER A 162 -11.39 6.44 0.87
C SER A 162 -12.38 7.13 1.80
N TYR A 163 -11.98 7.35 3.05
CA TYR A 163 -12.79 8.07 4.03
C TYR A 163 -12.48 9.57 4.01
N LEU A 164 -13.52 10.42 4.08
CA LEU A 164 -13.37 11.87 3.91
C LEU A 164 -12.40 12.52 4.92
N ALA A 165 -12.40 12.07 6.18
CA ALA A 165 -11.57 12.69 7.23
C ALA A 165 -10.08 12.40 7.05
N GLN A 166 -9.74 11.35 6.31
CA GLN A 166 -8.36 10.97 6.05
C GLN A 166 -7.65 12.00 5.17
N TRP A 167 -8.38 12.71 4.29
CA TRP A 167 -7.80 13.73 3.41
C TRP A 167 -7.20 14.93 4.16
N LEU A 168 -7.73 15.26 5.34
CA LEU A 168 -7.12 16.27 6.23
C LEU A 168 -5.70 15.84 6.62
N LEU A 169 -5.55 14.60 7.08
CA LEU A 169 -4.25 14.05 7.49
C LEU A 169 -3.28 13.94 6.31
N VAL A 170 -3.78 13.56 5.13
CA VAL A 170 -2.97 13.47 3.91
C VAL A 170 -2.43 14.85 3.50
N LYS A 171 -3.27 15.90 3.59
CA LYS A 171 -2.85 17.28 3.38
C LYS A 171 -1.84 17.75 4.43
N ASP A 172 -2.07 17.43 5.70
CA ASP A 172 -1.13 17.77 6.80
C ASP A 172 0.23 17.07 6.64
N LEU A 173 0.26 15.90 6.02
CA LEU A 173 1.50 15.19 5.66
C LEU A 173 2.21 15.78 4.43
N GLY A 174 1.63 16.82 3.82
CA GLY A 174 2.23 17.56 2.71
C GLY A 174 1.97 16.95 1.33
N LEU A 175 1.10 15.95 1.19
CA LEU A 175 0.80 15.37 -0.13
C LEU A 175 -0.07 16.33 -0.96
N PRO A 176 0.41 16.79 -2.13
CA PRO A 176 -0.31 17.77 -2.93
C PRO A 176 -1.47 17.12 -3.69
N ALA A 177 -2.49 17.91 -4.07
CA ALA A 177 -3.59 17.40 -4.90
C ALA A 177 -3.12 16.83 -6.25
N SER A 178 -1.99 17.32 -6.78
CA SER A 178 -1.36 16.79 -7.99
C SER A 178 -0.86 15.35 -7.84
N HIS A 179 -0.89 14.79 -6.63
CA HIS A 179 -0.49 13.42 -6.30
C HIS A 179 -1.68 12.55 -5.87
N VAL A 180 -2.91 13.01 -6.07
CA VAL A 180 -4.13 12.27 -5.77
C VAL A 180 -4.83 11.84 -7.07
N LEU A 181 -5.14 10.56 -7.20
CA LEU A 181 -5.79 9.99 -8.39
C LEU A 181 -7.18 9.45 -8.08
N LEU A 182 -8.16 9.82 -8.91
CA LEU A 182 -9.48 9.23 -8.85
C LEU A 182 -9.41 7.71 -9.13
N ALA A 183 -9.96 6.91 -8.22
CA ALA A 183 -10.10 5.46 -8.37
C ALA A 183 -11.39 4.96 -7.70
N ALA A 184 -11.87 3.80 -8.16
CA ALA A 184 -13.14 3.22 -7.69
C ALA A 184 -12.99 1.84 -7.05
N ASP A 185 -11.87 1.12 -7.27
CA ASP A 185 -11.72 -0.30 -6.91
C ASP A 185 -12.82 -1.21 -7.52
N PHE A 186 -13.16 -0.92 -8.80
CA PHE A 186 -14.12 -1.72 -9.55
C PHE A 186 -13.50 -3.08 -9.95
N SER A 187 -14.21 -4.20 -9.85
CA SER A 187 -15.62 -4.36 -9.45
C SER A 187 -15.84 -4.68 -7.96
N PHE A 188 -14.78 -4.82 -7.16
CA PHE A 188 -14.88 -5.26 -5.76
C PHE A 188 -15.70 -4.30 -4.90
N SER A 189 -15.56 -2.99 -5.12
CA SER A 189 -16.35 -1.96 -4.46
C SER A 189 -17.84 -1.95 -4.80
N MET A 190 -18.27 -2.69 -5.83
CA MET A 190 -19.70 -2.89 -6.12
C MET A 190 -20.31 -4.04 -5.33
N VAL A 191 -19.51 -5.05 -4.99
CA VAL A 191 -19.98 -6.23 -4.24
C VAL A 191 -20.41 -5.83 -2.82
N GLY A 192 -19.80 -4.78 -2.26
CA GLY A 192 -20.14 -4.21 -0.95
C GLY A 192 -21.23 -3.12 -0.96
N GLY A 193 -21.96 -2.92 -2.08
CA GLY A 193 -22.98 -1.88 -2.21
C GLY A 193 -22.45 -0.59 -2.86
N GLU A 194 -22.65 0.56 -2.22
CA GLU A 194 -22.34 1.87 -2.80
C GLU A 194 -20.93 2.39 -2.46
N SER A 195 -20.03 1.55 -1.92
CA SER A 195 -18.69 1.99 -1.48
C SER A 195 -17.82 2.52 -2.62
N TYR A 196 -18.08 2.11 -3.87
CA TYR A 196 -17.45 2.70 -5.05
C TYR A 196 -17.67 4.22 -5.16
N LYS A 197 -18.80 4.75 -4.66
CA LYS A 197 -19.10 6.20 -4.69
C LYS A 197 -18.10 7.00 -3.86
N LEU A 198 -17.58 6.41 -2.78
CA LEU A 198 -16.58 7.05 -1.92
C LEU A 198 -15.34 7.48 -2.71
N GLY A 199 -14.97 6.70 -3.74
CA GLY A 199 -13.92 7.04 -4.70
C GLY A 199 -14.07 8.42 -5.30
N SER A 200 -15.29 8.79 -5.68
CA SER A 200 -15.59 10.07 -6.33
C SER A 200 -16.01 11.19 -5.36
N THR A 201 -16.51 10.83 -4.17
CA THR A 201 -17.17 11.81 -3.28
C THR A 201 -16.35 12.21 -2.06
N SER A 202 -15.41 11.38 -1.60
CA SER A 202 -14.67 11.63 -0.36
C SER A 202 -13.83 12.90 -0.43
N THR A 203 -13.17 13.16 -1.57
CA THR A 203 -12.39 14.38 -1.81
C THR A 203 -13.28 15.61 -1.84
N VAL A 204 -14.45 15.55 -2.48
CA VAL A 204 -15.43 16.64 -2.55
C VAL A 204 -16.02 16.98 -1.17
N TYR A 205 -16.37 15.95 -0.39
CA TYR A 205 -16.99 16.13 0.93
C TYR A 205 -15.98 16.45 2.04
N SER A 206 -14.70 16.16 1.85
CA SER A 206 -13.66 16.55 2.81
C SER A 206 -13.49 18.06 2.95
N LYS A 207 -13.85 18.84 1.91
CA LYS A 207 -13.67 20.30 1.84
C LYS A 207 -12.22 20.79 1.97
N VAL A 208 -11.23 19.91 1.82
CA VAL A 208 -9.80 20.26 1.88
C VAL A 208 -9.16 20.56 0.52
N PHE A 209 -9.92 20.33 -0.56
CA PHE A 209 -9.50 20.58 -1.93
C PHE A 209 -10.37 21.69 -2.53
N SER A 210 -9.74 22.60 -3.27
CA SER A 210 -10.40 23.60 -4.12
C SER A 210 -11.04 22.96 -5.35
N ASP A 211 -11.95 23.69 -6.00
CA ASP A 211 -12.60 23.21 -7.23
C ASP A 211 -11.59 22.87 -8.34
N THR A 212 -10.57 23.71 -8.53
CA THR A 212 -9.48 23.45 -9.49
C THR A 212 -8.69 22.19 -9.15
N GLU A 213 -8.44 21.92 -7.86
CA GLU A 213 -7.78 20.69 -7.43
C GLU A 213 -8.66 19.46 -7.68
N LEU A 214 -9.97 19.56 -7.43
CA LEU A 214 -10.92 18.48 -7.67
C LEU A 214 -11.02 18.12 -9.16
N GLU A 215 -11.08 19.11 -10.05
CA GLU A 215 -10.99 18.90 -11.50
C GLU A 215 -9.68 18.20 -11.89
N GLY A 216 -8.58 18.61 -11.27
CA GLY A 216 -7.28 17.97 -11.42
C GLY A 216 -7.29 16.49 -11.05
N ILE A 217 -7.80 16.17 -9.86
CA ILE A 217 -7.87 14.80 -9.33
C ILE A 217 -8.73 13.90 -10.22
N GLN A 218 -9.83 14.42 -10.75
CA GLN A 218 -10.74 13.66 -11.61
C GLN A 218 -10.10 13.27 -12.95
N ARG A 219 -9.09 14.00 -13.41
CA ARG A 219 -8.54 13.76 -14.76
C ARG A 219 -7.09 14.17 -14.96
N GLU A 220 -6.76 15.44 -14.72
CA GLU A 220 -5.48 15.98 -15.18
C GLU A 220 -4.27 15.37 -14.50
N VAL A 221 -4.39 14.96 -13.25
CA VAL A 221 -3.33 14.22 -12.54
C VAL A 221 -3.00 12.92 -13.27
N SER A 222 -4.01 12.11 -13.61
CA SER A 222 -3.83 10.87 -14.37
C SER A 222 -3.19 11.13 -15.74
N LEU A 223 -3.58 12.20 -16.42
CA LEU A 223 -3.01 12.54 -17.73
C LEU A 223 -1.58 13.06 -17.68
N ALA A 224 -1.21 13.74 -16.59
CA ALA A 224 0.16 14.14 -16.32
C ALA A 224 1.02 12.92 -15.96
N LEU A 225 0.50 12.00 -15.15
CA LEU A 225 1.20 10.79 -14.71
C LEU A 225 1.37 9.78 -15.84
N PHE A 226 0.39 9.68 -16.75
CA PHE A 226 0.40 8.75 -17.89
C PHE A 226 0.35 9.50 -19.24
N PRO A 227 1.47 10.06 -19.74
CA PRO A 227 1.49 10.83 -20.99
C PRO A 227 0.99 10.06 -22.22
N ARG A 228 1.19 8.73 -22.26
CA ARG A 228 0.67 7.87 -23.33
C ARG A 228 -0.86 7.84 -23.36
N LEU A 229 -1.52 7.86 -22.19
CA LEU A 229 -2.98 7.95 -22.07
C LEU A 229 -3.47 9.29 -22.63
N ARG A 230 -2.81 10.41 -22.27
CA ARG A 230 -3.13 11.74 -22.82
C ARG A 230 -3.05 11.77 -24.35
N LYS A 231 -2.02 11.14 -24.94
CA LYS A 231 -1.88 11.04 -26.40
C LYS A 231 -3.00 10.17 -27.02
N SER A 232 -3.33 9.05 -26.39
CA SER A 232 -4.41 8.15 -26.83
C SER A 232 -5.75 8.86 -26.87
N LEU A 233 -6.12 9.59 -25.81
CA LEU A 233 -7.42 10.27 -25.72
C LEU A 233 -7.56 11.47 -26.67
N ARG A 234 -6.45 12.04 -27.15
CA ARG A 234 -6.45 13.07 -28.20
C ARG A 234 -6.65 12.49 -29.60
N THR A 235 -6.38 11.20 -29.78
CA THR A 235 -6.60 10.51 -31.04
C THR A 235 -8.04 10.01 -31.04
N PRO A 236 -8.88 10.35 -32.04
CA PRO A 236 -10.22 9.78 -32.13
C PRO A 236 -10.15 8.26 -32.05
N PHE A 237 -11.06 7.64 -31.30
CA PHE A 237 -11.14 6.19 -31.17
C PHE A 237 -11.38 5.61 -32.58
N ARG A 238 -10.31 5.20 -33.27
CA ARG A 238 -10.42 4.63 -34.61
C ARG A 238 -11.05 3.26 -34.42
N ASN A 239 -12.34 3.16 -34.78
CA ASN A 239 -13.16 1.94 -34.76
C ASN A 239 -12.32 0.74 -35.19
N SER A 240 -11.85 -0.03 -34.22
CA SER A 240 -11.23 -1.35 -34.43
C SER A 240 -12.21 -2.42 -33.98
N VAL A 241 -13.49 -2.25 -34.35
CA VAL A 241 -14.38 -3.39 -34.53
C VAL A 241 -14.06 -3.94 -35.91
N ARG A 242 -13.07 -4.85 -35.98
CA ARG A 242 -13.07 -5.79 -37.11
C ARG A 242 -14.33 -6.64 -36.89
N HIS A 243 -15.33 -6.44 -37.73
CA HIS A 243 -16.40 -7.40 -37.88
C HIS A 243 -15.72 -8.75 -38.15
N VAL A 244 -15.80 -9.65 -37.18
CA VAL A 244 -15.61 -11.07 -37.44
C VAL A 244 -16.84 -11.47 -38.24
N GLU A 245 -16.73 -11.45 -39.56
CA GLU A 245 -17.67 -12.16 -40.42
C GLU A 245 -17.67 -13.61 -39.94
N LYS A 246 -18.82 -14.05 -39.43
CA LYS A 246 -19.04 -15.46 -39.09
C LYS A 246 -19.08 -16.25 -40.41
N PRO A 247 -18.51 -17.48 -40.42
CA PRO A 247 -18.64 -18.40 -41.54
C PRO A 247 -20.08 -18.82 -41.79
#